data_AF-A0A932TZ64-F1
#
_entry.id   AF-A0A932TZ64-F1
#
_cell.length_a   1.000
_cell.length_b   1.000
_cell.length_c   1.000
_cell.angle_alpha   90.00
_cell.angle_beta   90.00
_cell.angle_gamma   90.00
#
_symmetry.space_group_name_H-M   'P 1'
#
loop_
_entity.id
_entity.type
_entity.pdbx_description
1 polymer ?
#
loop_
_entity_poly.entity_id
_entity_poly.type
_entity_poly.pdbx_seq_one_letter_code
_entity_poly.pdbx_strand_id
1 'polypeptide(L)'
;MYPESEILFPYRAISPLRRERGEVWRDLVCQVASQQDGREDTLAFTLMMIRLCDCLNCDQSSYKASLGCISCAQRTVAAEKTSDLMLRQTFEQTRVEIRQQLTV
;
A
#
# COMPACT_ATOMS: atom_id res chain seq x y z
N MET A 1 16.25 18.88 -1.36
CA MET A 1 14.79 19.13 -1.34
C MET A 1 14.17 17.80 -0.99
N TYR A 2 13.58 17.68 0.19
CA TYR A 2 13.19 16.39 0.78
C TYR A 2 12.25 15.65 -0.19
N PRO A 3 12.53 14.39 -0.54
CA PRO A 3 11.66 13.60 -1.41
C PRO A 3 10.28 13.53 -0.75
N GLU A 4 9.23 13.27 -1.54
CA GLU A 4 7.83 13.21 -1.07
C GLU A 4 7.55 12.03 -0.10
N SER A 5 8.33 11.92 0.96
CA SER A 5 8.25 10.95 2.03
C SER A 5 7.23 11.45 3.06
N GLU A 6 6.14 10.71 3.19
CA GLU A 6 5.22 10.87 4.30
C GLU A 6 5.59 9.91 5.43
N ILE A 7 5.06 10.18 6.63
CA ILE A 7 5.31 9.36 7.82
C ILE A 7 4.82 7.92 7.60
N LEU A 8 3.75 7.74 6.83
CA LEU A 8 3.18 6.44 6.47
C LEU A 8 2.93 6.37 4.96
N PHE A 9 2.57 5.18 4.48
CA PHE A 9 2.23 4.96 3.07
C PHE A 9 1.12 5.92 2.60
N PRO A 10 1.35 6.76 1.58
CA PRO A 10 0.39 7.78 1.18
C PRO A 10 -0.58 7.27 0.12
N TYR A 11 -1.81 7.77 0.13
CA TYR A 11 -2.86 7.41 -0.85
C TYR A 11 -2.39 7.60 -2.31
N ARG A 12 -1.62 8.66 -2.61
CA ARG A 12 -1.08 8.92 -3.95
C ARG A 12 -0.18 7.80 -4.47
N ALA A 13 0.40 6.99 -3.59
CA ALA A 13 1.26 5.87 -3.97
C ALA A 13 0.47 4.63 -4.41
N ILE A 14 -0.86 4.56 -4.26
CA ILE A 14 -1.67 3.41 -4.68
C ILE A 14 -1.68 3.28 -6.21
N SER A 15 -2.08 4.34 -6.93
CA SER A 15 -2.26 4.28 -8.40
C SER A 15 -1.00 3.86 -9.17
N PRO A 16 0.22 4.29 -8.82
CA PRO A 16 1.45 3.81 -9.45
C PRO A 16 1.67 2.29 -9.37
N LEU A 17 1.12 1.60 -8.37
CA LEU A 17 1.36 0.16 -8.15
C LEU A 17 0.67 -0.75 -9.16
N ARG A 18 -0.23 -0.22 -10.01
CA ARG A 18 -1.01 -1.01 -10.98
C ARG A 18 -0.16 -1.83 -11.94
N ARG A 19 1.09 -1.42 -12.18
CA ARG A 19 1.98 -2.01 -13.18
C ARG A 19 3.05 -2.94 -12.59
N GLU A 20 3.05 -3.13 -11.27
CA GLU A 20 4.15 -3.85 -10.60
C GLU A 20 4.00 -5.37 -10.62
N ARG A 21 2.79 -5.90 -10.85
CA ARG A 21 2.51 -7.35 -10.88
C ARG A 21 1.45 -7.71 -11.92
N GLY A 22 0.94 -8.95 -11.85
CA GLY A 22 -0.03 -9.51 -12.80
C GLY A 22 -1.42 -8.90 -12.71
N GLU A 23 -2.33 -9.47 -13.51
CA GLU A 23 -3.70 -8.96 -13.70
C GLU A 23 -4.51 -8.87 -12.41
N VAL A 24 -4.43 -9.89 -11.54
CA VAL A 24 -5.17 -9.92 -10.27
C VAL A 24 -4.76 -8.74 -9.37
N TRP A 25 -3.47 -8.43 -9.30
CA TRP A 25 -2.96 -7.29 -8.55
C TRP A 25 -3.38 -5.97 -9.19
N ARG A 26 -3.21 -5.84 -10.51
CA ARG A 26 -3.61 -4.64 -11.26
C ARG A 26 -5.08 -4.31 -11.03
N ASP A 27 -5.95 -5.30 -11.08
CA ASP A 27 -7.39 -5.12 -10.92
C ASP A 27 -7.74 -4.66 -9.50
N LEU A 28 -7.10 -5.23 -8.48
CA LEU A 28 -7.22 -4.78 -7.09
C LEU A 28 -6.79 -3.31 -6.96
N VAL A 29 -5.61 -2.94 -7.46
CA VAL A 29 -5.11 -1.57 -7.35
C VAL A 29 -6.00 -0.60 -8.13
N CYS A 30 -6.49 -0.97 -9.32
CA CYS A 30 -7.45 -0.16 -10.08
C CYS A 30 -8.76 0.04 -9.31
N GLN A 31 -9.30 -1.02 -8.70
CA GLN A 31 -10.50 -0.94 -7.88
C GLN A 31 -10.30 0.04 -6.72
N VAL A 32 -9.23 -0.10 -5.94
CA VAL A 32 -8.97 0.75 -4.78
C VAL A 32 -8.70 2.19 -5.19
N ALA A 33 -7.85 2.40 -6.19
CA ALA A 33 -7.47 3.74 -6.66
C ALA A 33 -8.61 4.51 -7.36
N SER A 34 -9.70 3.83 -7.73
CA SER A 34 -10.91 4.50 -8.24
C SER A 34 -11.77 5.14 -7.15
N GLN A 35 -11.47 4.86 -5.89
CA GLN A 35 -12.23 5.31 -4.73
C GLN A 35 -11.61 6.56 -4.12
N GLN A 36 -12.44 7.39 -3.49
CA GLN A 36 -11.97 8.53 -2.73
C GLN A 36 -11.06 8.12 -1.56
N ASP A 37 -10.08 8.95 -1.23
CA ASP A 37 -9.27 8.78 -0.03
C ASP A 37 -10.17 8.75 1.24
N GLY A 38 -9.79 7.92 2.21
CA GLY A 38 -10.53 7.71 3.45
C GLY A 38 -11.70 6.71 3.37
N ARG A 39 -11.99 6.10 2.22
CA ARG A 39 -12.94 4.97 2.16
C ARG A 39 -12.34 3.70 2.75
N GLU A 40 -13.21 2.77 3.15
CA GLU A 40 -12.82 1.47 3.74
C GLU A 40 -11.72 0.77 2.93
N ASP A 41 -11.91 0.58 1.62
CA ASP A 41 -10.94 -0.13 0.79
C ASP A 41 -9.60 0.64 0.65
N THR A 42 -9.64 1.98 0.61
CA THR A 42 -8.42 2.79 0.50
C THR A 42 -7.62 2.78 1.80
N LEU A 43 -8.30 2.79 2.94
CA LEU A 43 -7.70 2.65 4.27
C LEU A 43 -7.12 1.26 4.46
N ALA A 44 -7.87 0.23 4.05
CA ALA A 44 -7.45 -1.17 4.13
C ALA A 44 -6.19 -1.43 3.30
N PHE A 45 -6.18 -0.95 2.05
CA PHE A 45 -5.02 -1.08 1.17
C PHE A 45 -3.82 -0.31 1.72
N THR A 46 -4.05 0.89 2.27
CA THR A 46 -2.99 1.68 2.93
C THR A 46 -2.40 0.92 4.12
N LEU A 47 -3.24 0.33 4.97
CA LEU A 47 -2.79 -0.50 6.10
C LEU A 47 -1.99 -1.72 5.64
N MET A 48 -2.45 -2.42 4.60
CA MET A 48 -1.72 -3.53 3.98
C MET A 48 -0.32 -3.08 3.53
N MET A 49 -0.24 -1.94 2.84
CA MET A 49 1.03 -1.41 2.33
C MET A 49 1.96 -0.91 3.45
N ILE A 50 1.42 -0.33 4.52
CA ILE A 50 2.22 0.04 5.73
C ILE A 50 2.93 -1.19 6.29
N ARG A 51 2.24 -2.35 6.35
CA ARG A 51 2.80 -3.61 6.84
C ARG A 51 3.80 -4.21 5.85
N LEU A 52 3.47 -4.25 4.56
CA LEU A 52 4.36 -4.81 3.53
C LEU A 52 5.65 -3.99 3.35
N CYS A 53 5.54 -2.67 3.31
CA CYS A 53 6.69 -1.78 3.17
C CYS A 53 7.46 -1.60 4.49
N ASP A 54 6.91 -2.09 5.60
CA ASP A 54 7.44 -1.91 6.94
C ASP A 54 7.63 -0.41 7.26
N CYS A 55 6.61 0.40 6.97
CA CYS A 55 6.67 1.86 7.08
C CYS A 55 6.87 2.33 8.53
N LEU A 56 6.42 1.54 9.52
CA LEU A 56 6.56 1.88 10.94
C LEU A 56 8.02 1.89 11.41
N ASN A 57 8.90 1.19 10.69
CA ASN A 57 10.34 1.18 10.94
C ASN A 57 11.12 2.06 9.94
N CYS A 58 10.43 2.89 9.16
CA CYS A 58 11.06 3.81 8.21
C CYS A 58 11.39 5.15 8.88
N ASP A 59 12.61 5.29 9.39
CA ASP A 59 13.09 6.56 9.93
C ASP A 59 13.67 7.49 8.83
N GLN A 60 13.83 8.78 9.12
CA GLN A 60 14.37 9.76 8.15
C GLN A 60 15.80 9.46 7.68
N SER A 61 16.56 8.64 8.43
CA SER A 61 17.89 8.16 8.04
C SER A 61 17.84 6.91 7.18
N SER A 62 16.67 6.28 7.03
CA SER A 62 16.52 5.03 6.31
C SER A 62 16.66 5.28 4.81
N TYR A 63 17.32 4.35 4.12
CA TYR A 63 17.41 4.33 2.66
C TYR A 63 16.03 4.40 1.98
N LYS A 64 14.98 3.90 2.64
CA LYS A 64 13.59 3.98 2.17
C LYS A 64 13.06 5.43 2.15
N ALA A 65 13.39 6.25 3.16
CA ALA A 65 12.93 7.63 3.25
C ALA A 65 13.56 8.50 2.15
N SER A 66 14.83 8.27 1.81
CA SER A 66 15.51 8.99 0.73
C SER A 66 15.04 8.57 -0.68
N LEU A 67 14.47 7.38 -0.83
CA LEU A 67 13.97 6.85 -2.10
C LEU A 67 12.59 7.42 -2.52
N GLY A 68 11.81 7.89 -1.55
CA GLY A 68 10.42 8.31 -1.72
C GLY A 68 9.41 7.16 -1.65
N CYS A 69 8.23 7.42 -1.07
CA CYS A 69 7.23 6.39 -0.76
C CYS A 69 6.74 5.60 -1.99
N ILE A 70 6.59 6.26 -3.14
CA ILE A 70 6.16 5.61 -4.39
C ILE A 70 7.20 4.57 -4.83
N SER A 71 8.45 4.99 -4.98
CA SER A 71 9.56 4.11 -5.37
C SER A 71 9.77 2.97 -4.37
N CYS A 72 9.66 3.25 -3.07
CA CYS A 72 9.74 2.23 -2.02
C CYS A 72 8.64 1.18 -2.19
N ALA A 73 7.39 1.63 -2.36
CA ALA A 73 6.25 0.75 -2.52
C ALA A 73 6.33 -0.11 -3.78
N GLN A 74 6.71 0.48 -4.92
CA GLN A 74 6.91 -0.26 -6.16
C GLN A 74 7.94 -1.37 -5.99
N ARG A 75 9.10 -1.06 -5.39
CA ARG A 75 10.15 -2.06 -5.12
C ARG A 75 9.67 -3.16 -4.17
N THR A 76 8.95 -2.81 -3.10
CA THR A 76 8.38 -3.80 -2.17
C THR A 76 7.45 -4.75 -2.90
N VAL A 77 6.50 -4.22 -3.68
CA VAL A 77 5.48 -5.01 -4.39
C VAL A 77 6.11 -5.87 -5.49
N ALA A 78 7.09 -5.34 -6.22
CA ALA A 78 7.81 -6.08 -7.26
C ALA A 78 8.70 -7.19 -6.68
N ALA A 79 9.29 -6.99 -5.49
CA ALA A 79 10.14 -7.97 -4.81
C ALA A 79 9.35 -9.00 -3.97
N GLU A 80 8.05 -8.76 -3.75
CA GLU A 80 7.20 -9.63 -2.97
C GLU A 80 7.09 -11.02 -3.61
N LYS A 81 7.33 -12.07 -2.82
CA LYS A 81 7.34 -13.46 -3.30
C LYS A 81 5.96 -14.11 -3.23
N THR A 82 5.07 -13.54 -2.44
CA THR A 82 3.70 -14.00 -2.23
C THR A 82 2.87 -13.86 -3.50
N SER A 83 1.99 -14.81 -3.84
CA SER A 83 1.19 -14.73 -5.08
C SER A 83 0.21 -13.55 -5.06
N ASP A 84 -0.23 -13.08 -6.24
CA ASP A 84 -1.23 -12.00 -6.34
C ASP A 84 -2.55 -12.36 -5.63
N LEU A 85 -2.95 -13.64 -5.67
CA LEU A 85 -4.13 -14.13 -4.97
C LEU A 85 -3.97 -14.04 -3.44
N MET A 86 -2.79 -14.39 -2.92
CA MET A 86 -2.50 -14.27 -1.49
C MET A 86 -2.44 -12.81 -1.06
N LEU A 87 -1.86 -11.90 -1.86
CA LEU A 87 -1.92 -10.46 -1.59
C LEU A 87 -3.35 -9.94 -1.56
N ARG A 88 -4.22 -10.42 -2.46
CA ARG A 88 -5.64 -10.10 -2.43
C ARG A 88 -6.32 -10.60 -1.15
N GLN A 89 -5.96 -11.79 -0.66
CA GLN A 89 -6.44 -12.28 0.62
C GLN A 89 -5.95 -11.43 1.79
N THR A 90 -4.68 -11.01 1.79
CA THR A 90 -4.14 -10.07 2.79
C THR A 90 -4.91 -8.75 2.77
N PHE A 91 -5.24 -8.24 1.59
CA PHE A 91 -6.09 -7.06 1.45
C PHE A 91 -7.47 -7.26 2.11
N GLU A 92 -8.17 -8.36 1.83
CA GLU A 92 -9.48 -8.63 2.46
C GLU A 92 -9.37 -8.76 3.99
N GLN A 93 -8.28 -9.34 4.51
CA GLN A 93 -8.03 -9.37 5.97
C GLN A 93 -7.89 -7.96 6.55
N THR A 94 -7.07 -7.11 5.93
CA THR A 94 -6.93 -5.71 6.36
C THR A 94 -8.23 -4.91 6.23
N ARG A 95 -9.07 -5.27 5.26
CA ARG A 95 -10.38 -4.65 5.05
C ARG A 95 -11.36 -5.00 6.16
N VAL A 96 -11.38 -6.26 6.61
CA VAL A 96 -12.15 -6.66 7.79
C VAL A 96 -11.67 -5.91 9.04
N GLU A 97 -10.36 -5.78 9.22
CA GLU A 97 -9.77 -5.05 10.36
C GLU A 97 -10.20 -3.57 10.37
N ILE A 98 -10.09 -2.88 9.24
CA ILE A 98 -10.55 -1.49 9.11
C ILE A 98 -12.05 -1.37 9.39
N ARG A 99 -12.87 -2.29 8.85
CA ARG A 99 -14.31 -2.28 9.08
C ARG A 99 -14.66 -2.41 10.57
N GLN A 100 -13.94 -3.26 11.31
CA GLN A 100 -14.13 -3.41 12.75
C GLN A 100 -13.80 -2.12 13.52
N GLN A 101 -12.82 -1.33 13.05
CA GLN A 101 -12.45 -0.06 13.66
C GLN A 101 -13.41 1.09 13.31
N LEU A 102 -14.06 1.05 12.13
CA LEU A 102 -15.01 2.06 11.68
C LEU A 102 -16.43 1.89 12.26
N THR A 103 -16.74 0.76 12.89
CA THR A 103 -18.08 0.44 13.42
C THR A 103 -18.23 0.86 14.91
N VAL A 104 -17.36 1.75 15.40
CA VAL A 104 -17.36 2.27 16.78
C VAL A 104 -18.02 3.65 16.83
#